data_AF-A0A963WE80-F1
#
_entry.id   AF-A0A963WE80-F1
#
_cell.length_a   1.000
_cell.length_b   1.000
_cell.length_c   1.000
_cell.angle_alpha   90.00
_cell.angle_beta   90.00
_cell.angle_gamma   90.00
#
_symmetry.space_group_name_H-M   'P 1'
#
loop_
_entity.id
_entity.type
_entity.pdbx_description
1 polymer ?
#
loop_
_entity_poly.entity_id
_entity_poly.type
_entity_poly.pdbx_seq_one_letter_code
_entity_poly.pdbx_strand_id
1 'polypeptide(L)'
;MAAPHRPRIGLFGGAFDPPHLAHVALARAAIAQFALDALHVLPTGDAWHKSRPLNPAADRLAMTRLAFEGVPGCERVTVDDRELRRDGPTYTIDTLTGLRAEHPGA
;
A
#
# COMPACT_ATOMS: atom_id res chain seq x y z
N MET A 1 3.85 31.63 -14.04
CA MET A 1 4.58 30.60 -13.26
C MET A 1 3.60 29.49 -12.94
N ALA A 2 3.92 28.22 -13.23
CA ALA A 2 3.06 27.10 -12.86
C ALA A 2 3.01 26.97 -11.32
N ALA A 3 1.84 26.64 -10.77
CA ALA A 3 1.69 26.36 -9.34
C ALA A 3 2.62 25.20 -8.93
N PRO A 4 3.13 25.16 -7.68
CA PRO A 4 3.97 24.06 -7.23
C PRO A 4 3.24 22.72 -7.34
N HIS A 5 3.93 21.71 -7.88
CA HIS A 5 3.41 20.33 -8.00
C HIS A 5 3.18 19.76 -6.60
N ARG A 6 1.93 19.40 -6.28
CA ARG A 6 1.61 18.68 -5.06
C ARG A 6 1.68 17.18 -5.35
N PRO A 7 2.52 16.42 -4.65
CA PRO A 7 2.69 15.00 -4.92
C PRO A 7 1.37 14.26 -4.72
N ARG A 8 1.00 13.44 -5.71
CA ARG A 8 -0.22 12.62 -5.72
C ARG A 8 0.12 11.22 -5.23
N ILE A 9 -0.16 10.96 -3.96
CA ILE A 9 0.17 9.69 -3.30
C ILE A 9 -1.09 8.84 -3.19
N GLY A 10 -1.05 7.65 -3.80
CA GLY A 10 -2.11 6.64 -3.65
C GLY A 10 -1.80 5.66 -2.51
N LEU A 11 -2.84 5.10 -1.92
CA LEU A 11 -2.75 4.01 -0.96
C LEU A 11 -3.57 2.83 -1.48
N PHE A 12 -2.97 1.65 -1.51
CA PHE A 12 -3.62 0.40 -1.88
C PHE A 12 -3.43 -0.64 -0.77
N GLY A 13 -4.36 -0.62 0.19
CA GLY A 13 -4.38 -1.55 1.31
C GLY A 13 -5.05 -2.86 0.95
N GLY A 14 -4.51 -3.97 1.46
CA GLY A 14 -5.08 -5.29 1.24
C GLY A 14 -4.42 -6.35 2.12
N ALA A 15 -5.10 -7.46 2.34
CA ALA A 15 -4.50 -8.55 3.09
C ALA A 15 -3.32 -9.20 2.34
N PHE A 16 -3.34 -9.19 1.00
CA PHE A 16 -2.30 -9.80 0.15
C PHE A 16 -1.91 -11.20 0.64
N ASP A 17 -2.89 -12.10 0.65
CA ASP A 17 -2.82 -13.39 1.31
C ASP A 17 -3.22 -14.55 0.37
N PRO A 18 -2.47 -14.81 -0.74
CA PRO A 18 -1.31 -14.06 -1.25
C PRO A 18 -1.70 -12.91 -2.21
N PRO A 19 -0.77 -11.99 -2.55
CA PRO A 19 -0.95 -11.10 -3.70
C PRO A 19 -1.03 -11.90 -5.01
N HIS A 20 -1.61 -11.31 -6.04
CA HIS A 20 -1.85 -11.98 -7.33
C HIS A 20 -1.96 -10.96 -8.47
N LEU A 21 -2.00 -11.43 -9.72
CA LEU A 21 -1.91 -10.59 -10.91
C LEU A 21 -2.97 -9.47 -10.98
N ALA A 22 -4.20 -9.71 -10.50
CA ALA A 22 -5.20 -8.66 -10.47
C ALA A 22 -4.84 -7.49 -9.51
N HIS A 23 -4.11 -7.74 -8.41
CA HIS A 23 -3.62 -6.66 -7.55
C HIS A 23 -2.58 -5.80 -8.29
N VAL A 24 -1.67 -6.44 -9.03
CA VAL A 24 -0.66 -5.74 -9.86
C VAL A 24 -1.33 -4.93 -10.96
N ALA A 25 -2.32 -5.51 -11.64
CA ALA A 25 -3.08 -4.82 -12.68
C ALA A 25 -3.82 -3.58 -12.12
N LEU A 26 -4.44 -3.70 -10.94
CA LEU A 26 -5.11 -2.58 -10.28
C LEU A 26 -4.13 -1.47 -9.88
N ALA A 27 -2.97 -1.81 -9.33
CA ALA A 27 -1.94 -0.83 -8.99
C ALA A 27 -1.47 -0.04 -10.22
N ARG A 28 -1.18 -0.74 -11.32
CA ARG A 28 -0.80 -0.12 -12.60
C ARG A 28 -1.91 0.80 -13.13
N ALA A 29 -3.15 0.33 -13.11
CA ALA A 29 -4.31 1.11 -13.56
C ALA A 29 -4.48 2.37 -12.72
N ALA A 30 -4.36 2.28 -11.39
CA ALA A 30 -4.47 3.43 -10.51
C ALA A 30 -3.35 4.46 -10.73
N ILE A 31 -2.09 4.01 -10.87
CA ILE A 31 -0.95 4.90 -11.16
C ILE A 31 -1.19 5.69 -12.44
N ALA A 32 -1.61 5.02 -13.52
CA ALA A 32 -1.86 5.66 -14.81
C ALA A 32 -3.09 6.58 -14.75
N GLN A 33 -4.23 6.08 -14.25
CA GLN A 33 -5.50 6.80 -14.24
C GLN A 33 -5.47 8.07 -13.40
N PHE A 34 -4.78 8.03 -12.26
CA PHE A 34 -4.72 9.16 -11.34
C PHE A 34 -3.43 9.96 -11.46
N ALA A 35 -2.54 9.62 -12.40
CA ALA A 35 -1.21 10.22 -12.53
C ALA A 35 -0.48 10.30 -11.18
N LEU A 36 -0.42 9.17 -10.48
CA LEU A 36 0.18 9.11 -9.14
C LEU A 36 1.69 9.30 -9.24
N ASP A 37 2.24 10.07 -8.31
CA ASP A 37 3.68 10.21 -8.13
C ASP A 37 4.26 9.00 -7.37
N ALA A 38 3.46 8.45 -6.44
CA ALA A 38 3.77 7.26 -5.66
C ALA A 38 2.49 6.48 -5.32
N LEU A 39 2.60 5.17 -5.17
CA LEU A 39 1.55 4.27 -4.68
C LEU A 39 2.10 3.41 -3.54
N HIS A 40 1.59 3.60 -2.33
CA HIS A 40 1.91 2.74 -1.19
C HIS A 40 1.01 1.50 -1.23
N VAL A 41 1.59 0.32 -1.38
CA VAL A 41 0.90 -0.96 -1.22
C VAL A 41 1.07 -1.42 0.22
N LEU A 42 -0.03 -1.54 0.96
CA LEU A 42 0.00 -1.78 2.40
C LEU A 42 -0.58 -3.15 2.75
N PRO A 43 0.26 -4.16 3.05
CA PRO A 43 -0.21 -5.40 3.65
C PRO A 43 -0.85 -5.13 5.01
N THR A 44 -2.12 -5.52 5.16
CA THR A 44 -2.88 -5.30 6.40
C THR A 44 -2.16 -5.91 7.59
N GLY A 45 -2.06 -5.16 8.69
CA GLY A 45 -1.62 -5.60 10.02
C GLY A 45 -2.60 -6.59 10.67
N ASP A 46 -3.02 -6.30 11.89
CA ASP A 46 -4.10 -7.05 12.55
C ASP A 46 -5.45 -6.76 11.89
N ALA A 47 -5.91 -7.72 11.10
CA ALA A 47 -7.19 -7.67 10.40
C ALA A 47 -8.35 -8.17 11.27
N TRP A 48 -8.57 -7.52 12.42
CA TRP A 48 -9.56 -7.87 13.46
C TRP A 48 -10.99 -8.17 12.96
N HIS A 49 -11.40 -7.57 11.83
CA HIS A 49 -12.72 -7.74 11.23
C HIS A 49 -12.85 -9.01 10.37
N LYS A 50 -11.76 -9.73 10.11
CA LYS A 50 -11.78 -10.95 9.30
C LYS A 50 -12.11 -12.15 10.16
N SER A 51 -13.04 -12.98 9.68
CA SER A 51 -13.47 -14.21 10.34
C SER A 51 -12.45 -15.35 10.23
N ARG A 52 -11.48 -15.25 9.31
CA ARG A 52 -10.42 -16.25 9.11
C ARG A 52 -9.06 -15.70 9.52
N PRO A 53 -8.15 -16.54 10.03
CA PRO A 53 -6.75 -16.17 10.18
C PRO A 53 -6.12 -15.90 8.80
N LEU A 54 -5.15 -14.99 8.77
CA LEU A 54 -4.29 -14.74 7.62
C LEU A 54 -2.99 -15.56 7.75
N ASN A 55 -2.28 -15.77 6.64
CA ASN A 55 -0.91 -16.31 6.73
C ASN A 55 0.00 -15.32 7.50
N PRO A 56 1.15 -15.81 8.01
CA PRO A 56 2.09 -14.99 8.76
C PRO A 56 2.42 -13.66 8.07
N ALA A 57 2.51 -12.60 8.88
CA ALA A 57 2.80 -11.25 8.38
C ALA A 57 4.07 -11.19 7.52
N ALA A 58 5.11 -11.91 7.94
CA ALA A 58 6.38 -12.00 7.22
C ALA A 58 6.22 -12.59 5.81
N ASP A 59 5.43 -13.65 5.67
CA ASP A 59 5.20 -14.32 4.37
C ASP A 59 4.39 -13.42 3.44
N ARG A 60 3.32 -12.79 3.96
CA ARG A 60 2.51 -11.84 3.19
C ARG A 60 3.33 -10.63 2.73
N LEU A 61 4.19 -10.09 3.60
CA LEU A 61 5.10 -9.01 3.26
C LEU A 61 6.08 -9.43 2.16
N ALA A 62 6.74 -10.57 2.32
CA ALA A 62 7.70 -11.08 1.35
C ALA A 62 7.05 -11.30 -0.03
N MET A 63 5.89 -11.95 -0.06
CA MET A 63 5.14 -12.14 -1.31
C MET A 63 4.67 -10.82 -1.92
N THR A 64 4.29 -9.84 -1.10
CA THR A 64 3.87 -8.50 -1.59
C THR A 64 5.06 -7.77 -2.23
N ARG A 65 6.24 -7.81 -1.61
CA ARG A 65 7.46 -7.26 -2.21
C ARG A 65 7.76 -7.92 -3.56
N LEU A 66 7.75 -9.25 -3.62
CA LEU A 66 7.95 -9.99 -4.87
C LEU A 66 6.92 -9.66 -5.96
N ALA A 67 5.68 -9.34 -5.58
CA ALA A 67 4.61 -9.03 -6.53
C ALA A 67 4.68 -7.62 -7.13
N PHE A 68 5.35 -6.66 -6.47
CA PHE A 68 5.30 -5.24 -6.85
C PHE A 68 6.67 -4.60 -7.07
N GLU A 69 7.70 -4.96 -6.28
CA GLU A 69 9.01 -4.33 -6.36
C GLU A 69 9.79 -4.83 -7.59
N GLY A 70 10.30 -3.90 -8.41
CA GLY A 70 11.04 -4.25 -9.63
C GLY A 70 10.18 -4.80 -10.78
N VAL A 71 8.85 -4.81 -10.62
CA VAL A 71 7.91 -5.28 -11.64
C VAL A 71 7.60 -4.14 -12.62
N PRO A 72 7.66 -4.36 -13.96
CA PRO A 72 7.35 -3.32 -14.94
C PRO A 72 5.99 -2.68 -14.70
N GLY A 73 5.86 -1.36 -14.87
CA GLY A 73 4.63 -0.61 -14.59
C GLY A 73 4.33 -0.38 -13.10
N CYS A 74 5.15 -0.91 -12.18
CA CYS A 74 5.07 -0.68 -10.74
C CYS A 74 6.24 0.16 -10.22
N GLU A 75 6.91 0.93 -11.07
CA GLU A 75 8.10 1.73 -10.73
C GLU A 75 7.80 2.81 -9.67
N ARG A 76 6.53 3.20 -9.53
CA ARG A 76 6.05 4.15 -8.52
C ARG A 76 5.48 3.48 -7.27
N VAL A 77 5.54 2.15 -7.18
CA VAL A 77 5.04 1.41 -6.02
C VAL A 77 6.10 1.33 -4.93
N THR A 78 5.69 1.54 -3.69
CA THR A 78 6.46 1.18 -2.49
C THR A 78 5.62 0.23 -1.64
N VAL A 79 6.18 -0.91 -1.24
CA VAL A 79 5.52 -1.80 -0.28
C VAL A 79 5.77 -1.28 1.13
N ASP A 80 4.70 -0.90 1.81
CA ASP A 80 4.72 -0.22 3.10
C ASP A 80 4.27 -1.16 4.21
N ASP A 81 5.20 -1.56 5.06
CA ASP A 81 5.00 -2.52 6.15
C ASP A 81 4.53 -1.87 7.46
N ARG A 82 4.19 -0.58 7.47
CA ARG A 82 3.83 0.14 8.70
C ARG A 82 2.69 -0.50 9.49
N GLU A 83 1.70 -1.07 8.80
CA GLU A 83 0.57 -1.74 9.47
C GLU A 83 1.01 -3.05 10.13
N LEU A 84 1.96 -3.77 9.54
CA LEU A 84 2.50 -5.01 10.11
C LEU A 84 3.38 -4.78 11.34
N ARG A 85 3.93 -3.58 11.51
CA ARG A 85 4.76 -3.19 12.66
C ARG A 85 3.97 -2.65 13.84
N ARG A 86 2.65 -2.47 13.70
CA ARG A 86 1.80 -1.98 14.78
C ARG A 86 1.26 -3.16 15.59
N ASP A 87 1.25 -2.99 16.90
CA ASP A 87 0.58 -3.91 17.80
C ASP A 87 -0.94 -3.63 17.80
N GLY A 88 -1.73 -4.71 17.79
CA GLY A 88 -3.19 -4.64 17.88
C GLY A 88 -3.91 -4.25 16.59
N PRO A 89 -5.24 -4.05 16.69
CA PRO A 89 -6.13 -3.85 15.54
C PRO A 89 -5.67 -2.74 14.61
N THR A 90 -5.63 -3.02 13.31
CA THR A 90 -5.28 -2.02 12.31
C THR A 90 -6.51 -1.28 11.80
N TYR A 91 -6.48 0.05 11.88
CA TYR A 91 -7.49 0.94 11.33
C TYR A 91 -6.89 1.87 10.29
N THR A 92 -7.60 2.04 9.17
CA THR A 92 -7.14 2.90 8.06
C THR A 92 -6.93 4.35 8.48
N ILE A 93 -7.69 4.85 9.47
CA ILE A 93 -7.53 6.22 9.98
C ILE A 93 -6.15 6.45 10.62
N ASP A 94 -5.58 5.46 11.30
CA ASP A 94 -4.26 5.57 11.93
C ASP A 94 -3.15 5.55 10.86
N THR A 95 -3.34 4.72 9.83
CA THR A 95 -2.48 4.70 8.64
C THR A 95 -2.49 6.05 7.91
N LEU A 96 -3.67 6.61 7.65
CA LEU A 96 -3.82 7.90 6.97
C LEU A 96 -3.26 9.06 7.80
N THR A 97 -3.50 9.06 9.11
CA THR A 97 -2.96 10.07 10.02
C THR A 97 -1.43 10.08 9.99
N GLY A 98 -0.80 8.90 10.07
CA GLY A 98 0.66 8.78 9.99
C GLY A 98 1.23 9.25 8.64
N LEU A 99 0.65 8.78 7.54
CA LEU A 99 1.09 9.18 6.19
C LEU A 99 0.90 10.67 5.93
N ARG A 100 -0.18 11.28 6.43
CA ARG A 100 -0.41 12.71 6.30
C ARG A 100 0.62 13.54 7.07
N ALA A 101 1.10 13.06 8.21
CA ALA A 101 2.17 13.71 8.95
C ALA A 101 3.51 13.63 8.21
N GLU A 102 3.80 12.51 7.54
CA GLU A 102 5.01 12.28 6.73
C GLU A 102 4.98 13.06 5.40
N HIS A 103 3.80 13.26 4.81
CA HIS A 103 3.60 13.92 3.51
C HIS A 103 2.63 15.12 3.60
N PRO A 104 3.01 16.24 4.24
CA PRO A 104 2.15 17.41 4.33
C PRO A 104 1.85 18.00 2.94
N GLY A 105 0.57 18.17 2.62
CA GLY A 105 0.14 18.84 1.39
C GLY A 105 0.00 17.94 0.15
N ALA A 106 0.29 16.65 0.30
CA ALA A 106 -0.23 15.59 -0.56
C ALA A 106 -1.75 15.41 -0.35
#